data_AF-R7CCI8-F1
#
_entry.id   AF-R7CCI8-F1
#
_cell.length_a   1.000
_cell.length_b   1.000
_cell.length_c   1.000
_cell.angle_alpha   90.00
_cell.angle_beta   90.00
_cell.angle_gamma   90.00
#
_symmetry.space_group_name_H-M   'P 1'
#
loop_
_entity.id
_entity.type
_entity.pdbx_description
1 polymer ?
#
loop_
_entity_poly.entity_id
_entity_poly.type
_entity_poly.pdbx_seq_one_letter_code
_entity_poly.pdbx_strand_id
1 'polypeptide(L)'
;MDRAKVAIGASALIVLALVFMVFSFVRIEQQEVLIDDSQVYKDAHTYIHRVGETVQFSSKEDDEGKSYGWYAGFDWQGTLEMTVDKITVYRNQSGSNDFSRLVDPSGMKEITDYPDPVAFVKADLRIKNIDAVPRSDFFNVSVFVLSESVTGDIPLVNPNEATLENPTEKDAYKYYLNAGEEAVITMGWFVDESALLNDLHLIIGATGSEKYSFKISPNDIEEG
;
A
#
# COMPACT_ATOMS: atom_id res chain seq x y z
N MET A 1 -45.94 37.10 -27.06
CA MET A 1 -44.76 36.23 -27.24
C MET A 1 -45.12 35.15 -28.24
N ASP A 2 -44.36 35.04 -29.33
CA ASP A 2 -44.72 34.26 -30.51
C ASP A 2 -44.52 32.76 -30.25
N ARG A 3 -45.59 31.95 -30.35
CA ARG A 3 -45.60 30.52 -30.00
C ARG A 3 -44.56 29.72 -30.78
N ALA A 4 -44.24 30.16 -32.00
CA ALA A 4 -43.21 29.54 -32.83
C ALA A 4 -41.80 29.70 -32.22
N LYS A 5 -41.49 30.85 -31.61
CA LYS A 5 -40.18 31.10 -30.98
C LYS A 5 -40.00 30.29 -29.70
N VAL A 6 -41.08 30.07 -28.95
CA VAL A 6 -41.07 29.22 -27.75
C VAL A 6 -40.88 27.75 -28.12
N ALA A 7 -41.54 27.27 -29.18
CA ALA A 7 -41.39 25.89 -29.66
C ALA A 7 -39.96 25.63 -30.18
N ILE A 8 -39.38 26.55 -30.96
CA ILE A 8 -38.00 26.41 -31.46
C ILE A 8 -36.99 26.44 -30.31
N GLY A 9 -37.18 27.32 -29.31
CA GLY A 9 -36.34 27.36 -28.12
C GLY A 9 -36.40 26.08 -27.28
N ALA A 10 -37.59 25.50 -27.11
CA ALA A 10 -37.78 24.24 -26.42
C ALA A 10 -37.14 23.05 -27.17
N SER A 11 -37.30 22.98 -28.49
CA SER A 11 -36.66 21.95 -29.31
C SER A 11 -35.13 22.05 -29.28
N ALA A 12 -34.57 23.25 -29.33
CA ALA A 12 -33.12 23.45 -29.23
C ALA A 12 -32.55 22.98 -27.88
N LEU A 13 -33.27 23.22 -26.78
CA LEU A 13 -32.90 22.75 -25.44
C LEU A 13 -32.95 21.22 -25.33
N ILE A 14 -33.95 20.58 -25.92
CA ILE A 14 -34.07 19.11 -25.94
C ILE A 14 -32.89 18.50 -26.71
N VAL A 15 -32.53 19.06 -27.86
CA VAL A 15 -31.38 18.58 -28.65
C VAL A 15 -30.07 18.75 -27.88
N LEU A 16 -29.86 19.89 -27.22
CA LEU A 16 -28.68 20.13 -26.38
C LEU A 16 -28.60 19.14 -25.21
N ALA A 17 -29.72 18.88 -24.52
CA ALA A 17 -29.78 17.91 -23.44
C ALA A 17 -29.46 16.49 -23.92
N LEU A 18 -29.96 16.09 -25.10
CA LEU A 18 -29.64 14.79 -25.70
C LEU A 18 -28.16 14.68 -26.08
N VAL A 19 -27.56 15.72 -26.66
CA VAL A 19 -26.12 15.73 -26.98
C VAL A 19 -25.27 15.62 -25.73
N PHE A 20 -25.60 16.36 -24.66
CA PHE A 20 -24.91 16.24 -23.37
C PHE A 20 -25.05 14.84 -22.77
N MET A 21 -26.25 14.25 -22.85
CA MET A 21 -26.49 12.90 -22.36
C MET A 21 -25.64 11.87 -23.10
N VAL A 22 -25.63 11.90 -24.45
CA VAL A 22 -24.79 11.00 -25.26
C VAL A 22 -23.31 11.19 -24.94
N PHE A 23 -22.84 12.43 -24.81
CA PHE A 23 -21.44 12.71 -24.49
C PHE A 23 -21.04 12.18 -23.09
N SER A 24 -21.94 12.29 -22.11
CA SER A 24 -21.73 11.70 -20.78
C SER A 24 -21.69 10.17 -20.83
N PHE A 25 -22.59 9.53 -21.58
CA PHE A 25 -22.58 8.07 -21.74
C PHE A 25 -21.29 7.58 -22.39
N VAL A 26 -20.86 8.21 -23.49
CA VAL A 26 -19.59 7.86 -24.17
C VAL A 26 -18.39 8.03 -23.23
N ARG A 27 -18.38 9.07 -22.39
CA ARG A 27 -17.31 9.26 -21.40
C ARG A 27 -17.29 8.17 -20.33
N ILE A 28 -18.46 7.74 -19.85
CA ILE A 28 -18.56 6.68 -18.84
C ILE A 28 -18.05 5.36 -19.43
N GLU A 29 -18.51 4.97 -20.62
CA GLU A 29 -18.03 3.74 -21.28
C GLU A 29 -16.51 3.77 -21.52
N GLN A 30 -15.95 4.90 -21.97
CA GLN A 30 -14.51 5.03 -22.15
C GLN A 30 -13.75 4.93 -20.83
N GLN A 31 -14.29 5.47 -19.73
CA GLN A 31 -13.68 5.32 -18.41
C GLN A 31 -13.72 3.86 -17.93
N GLU A 32 -14.84 3.17 -18.11
CA GLU A 32 -14.97 1.75 -17.71
C GLU A 32 -13.99 0.87 -18.49
N VAL A 33 -13.86 1.07 -19.81
CA VAL A 33 -12.86 0.33 -20.62
C VAL A 33 -11.43 0.62 -20.16
N LEU A 34 -11.09 1.88 -19.85
CA LEU A 34 -9.76 2.22 -19.36
C LEU A 34 -9.47 1.62 -17.98
N ILE A 35 -10.48 1.51 -17.11
CA ILE A 35 -10.35 0.85 -15.80
C ILE A 35 -10.11 -0.65 -15.99
N ASP A 36 -10.86 -1.31 -16.87
CA ASP A 36 -10.72 -2.74 -17.19
C ASP A 36 -9.34 -3.03 -17.78
N ASP A 37 -8.92 -2.28 -18.80
CA ASP A 37 -7.58 -2.41 -19.40
C ASP A 37 -6.47 -2.16 -18.37
N SER A 38 -6.63 -1.19 -17.47
CA SER A 38 -5.66 -0.90 -16.42
C SER A 38 -5.56 -2.04 -15.40
N GLN A 39 -6.69 -2.61 -14.98
CA GLN A 39 -6.70 -3.72 -14.03
C GLN A 39 -6.09 -4.97 -14.65
N VAL A 40 -6.48 -5.34 -15.88
CA VAL A 40 -5.90 -6.46 -16.61
C VAL A 40 -4.40 -6.28 -16.80
N TYR A 41 -3.95 -5.06 -17.08
CA TYR A 41 -2.52 -4.77 -17.19
C TYR A 41 -1.80 -5.00 -15.86
N LYS A 42 -2.32 -4.47 -14.75
CA LYS A 42 -1.73 -4.66 -13.41
C LYS A 42 -1.63 -6.15 -13.07
N ASP A 43 -2.74 -6.89 -13.16
CA ASP A 43 -2.80 -8.31 -12.83
C ASP A 43 -1.78 -9.15 -13.62
N ALA A 44 -1.51 -8.77 -14.89
CA ALA A 44 -0.56 -9.48 -15.74
C ALA A 44 0.91 -9.11 -15.51
N HIS A 45 1.19 -7.94 -14.92
CA HIS A 45 2.55 -7.38 -14.84
C HIS A 45 3.07 -7.23 -13.41
N THR A 46 2.22 -7.24 -12.37
CA THR A 46 2.66 -7.16 -10.97
C THR A 46 3.71 -8.23 -10.67
N TYR A 47 4.86 -7.78 -10.17
CA TYR A 47 5.93 -8.66 -9.75
C TYR A 47 5.59 -9.25 -8.38
N ILE A 48 5.31 -10.55 -8.36
CA ILE A 48 4.99 -11.29 -7.13
C ILE A 48 6.23 -12.07 -6.68
N HIS A 49 6.72 -11.73 -5.51
CA HIS A 49 7.86 -12.33 -4.84
C HIS A 49 7.42 -13.16 -3.64
N ARG A 50 8.30 -14.01 -3.11
CA ARG A 50 8.04 -14.82 -1.91
C ARG A 50 8.85 -14.33 -0.71
N VAL A 51 8.37 -14.66 0.48
CA VAL A 51 9.15 -14.51 1.72
C VAL A 51 10.52 -15.20 1.56
N GLY A 52 11.59 -14.53 2.01
CA GLY A 52 12.97 -14.98 1.86
C GLY A 52 13.63 -14.67 0.51
N GLU A 53 12.89 -14.20 -0.51
CA GLU A 53 13.50 -13.72 -1.76
C GLU A 53 14.09 -12.32 -1.60
N THR A 54 15.32 -12.13 -2.09
CA THR A 54 15.97 -10.81 -2.14
C THR A 54 15.67 -10.14 -3.48
N VAL A 55 15.12 -8.93 -3.42
CA VAL A 55 14.64 -8.18 -4.59
C VAL A 55 15.23 -6.77 -4.59
N GLN A 56 15.53 -6.24 -5.78
CA GLN A 56 16.00 -4.87 -5.94
C GLN A 56 14.88 -3.94 -6.43
N PHE A 57 14.73 -2.82 -5.74
CA PHE A 57 13.76 -1.77 -6.00
C PHE A 57 14.48 -0.51 -6.48
N SER A 58 14.52 -0.34 -7.80
CA SER A 58 15.23 0.77 -8.44
C SER A 58 14.28 1.85 -8.92
N SER A 59 14.57 3.11 -8.61
CA SER A 59 13.80 4.25 -9.10
C SER A 59 13.87 4.44 -10.62
N LYS A 60 14.79 3.76 -11.31
CA LYS A 60 14.88 3.79 -12.78
C LYS A 60 13.70 3.11 -13.46
N GLU A 61 13.12 2.13 -12.78
CA GLU A 61 11.97 1.35 -13.27
C GLU A 61 10.65 1.87 -12.66
N ASP A 62 10.72 2.91 -11.83
CA ASP A 62 9.60 3.44 -11.04
C ASP A 62 8.37 3.74 -11.91
N ASP A 63 8.57 4.46 -13.01
CA ASP A 63 7.50 4.96 -13.90
C ASP A 63 7.10 3.99 -15.03
N GLU A 64 7.64 2.76 -15.06
CA GLU A 64 7.27 1.77 -16.08
C GLU A 64 5.78 1.45 -16.00
N GLY A 65 5.05 1.53 -17.13
CA GLY A 65 3.60 1.24 -17.21
C GLY A 65 2.67 2.26 -16.56
N LYS A 66 3.18 3.44 -16.17
CA LYS A 66 2.43 4.54 -15.54
C LYS A 66 1.14 4.94 -16.26
N SER A 67 1.07 4.80 -17.58
CA SER A 67 -0.14 5.06 -18.38
C SER A 67 -1.33 4.17 -17.99
N TYR A 68 -1.08 3.02 -17.38
CA TYR A 68 -2.06 2.06 -16.88
C TYR A 68 -2.22 2.14 -15.35
N GLY A 69 -1.61 3.16 -14.70
CA GLY A 69 -1.58 3.26 -13.24
C GLY A 69 -0.79 2.14 -12.55
N TRP A 70 0.05 1.41 -13.29
CA TRP A 70 1.00 0.42 -12.77
C TRP A 70 2.37 1.10 -12.75
N TYR A 71 2.90 1.43 -11.57
CA TYR A 71 4.19 2.11 -11.37
C TYR A 71 4.53 1.99 -9.88
N ALA A 72 5.80 2.08 -9.46
CA ALA A 72 6.14 1.81 -8.06
C ALA A 72 5.88 2.99 -7.12
N GLY A 73 6.03 4.24 -7.56
CA GLY A 73 5.83 5.43 -6.75
C GLY A 73 6.80 5.57 -5.58
N PHE A 74 8.05 5.11 -5.73
CA PHE A 74 9.05 5.16 -4.66
C PHE A 74 9.36 6.60 -4.20
N ASP A 75 9.58 6.77 -2.91
CA ASP A 75 9.96 8.06 -2.31
C ASP A 75 11.48 8.30 -2.33
N TRP A 76 12.26 7.49 -3.03
CA TRP A 76 13.71 7.64 -3.23
C TRP A 76 14.12 7.76 -4.70
N GLN A 77 15.42 8.01 -4.90
CA GLN A 77 16.13 7.90 -6.17
C GLN A 77 17.34 6.97 -5.99
N GLY A 78 17.55 6.03 -6.90
CA GLY A 78 18.57 4.97 -6.76
C GLY A 78 17.92 3.63 -6.41
N THR A 79 18.67 2.74 -5.78
CA THR A 79 18.28 1.33 -5.60
C THR A 79 18.38 0.89 -4.14
N LEU A 80 17.27 0.33 -3.64
CA LEU A 80 17.24 -0.44 -2.40
C LEU A 80 17.17 -1.92 -2.75
N GLU A 81 17.78 -2.76 -1.93
CA GLU A 81 17.62 -4.21 -1.96
C GLU A 81 16.88 -4.63 -0.69
N MET A 82 15.89 -5.50 -0.81
CA MET A 82 15.09 -5.91 0.35
C MET A 82 14.78 -7.40 0.32
N THR A 83 14.70 -7.99 1.50
CA THR A 83 14.18 -9.33 1.76
C THR A 83 13.18 -9.27 2.90
N VAL A 84 12.03 -9.93 2.74
CA VAL A 84 11.14 -10.22 3.88
C VAL A 84 11.73 -11.44 4.59
N ASP A 85 12.41 -11.23 5.72
CA ASP A 85 13.15 -12.30 6.40
C ASP A 85 12.22 -13.15 7.27
N LYS A 86 11.27 -12.53 7.96
CA LYS A 86 10.39 -13.20 8.91
C LYS A 86 9.02 -12.54 9.02
N ILE A 87 7.97 -13.35 9.14
CA ILE A 87 6.62 -12.91 9.48
C ILE A 87 6.19 -13.59 10.79
N THR A 88 5.74 -12.81 11.76
CA THR A 88 5.23 -13.31 13.05
C THR A 88 3.83 -12.78 13.28
N VAL A 89 2.90 -13.64 13.67
CA VAL A 89 1.53 -13.26 14.02
C VAL A 89 1.31 -13.33 15.52
N TYR A 90 0.67 -12.28 16.03
CA TYR A 90 0.23 -12.16 17.40
C TYR A 90 -1.29 -12.04 17.46
N ARG A 91 -1.91 -12.56 18.52
CA ARG A 91 -3.38 -12.53 18.71
C ARG A 91 -3.78 -11.86 20.01
N ASN A 92 -5.03 -11.40 20.10
CA ASN A 92 -5.56 -10.83 21.33
C ASN A 92 -5.96 -11.95 22.30
N GLN A 93 -4.97 -12.66 22.86
CA GLN A 93 -5.16 -13.74 23.83
C GLN A 93 -4.28 -13.50 25.05
N SER A 94 -4.69 -13.99 26.22
CA SER A 94 -3.85 -13.91 27.42
C SER A 94 -2.62 -14.82 27.27
N GLY A 95 -1.41 -14.26 27.26
CA GLY A 95 -0.18 -15.08 27.20
C GLY A 95 1.01 -14.39 26.55
N SER A 96 1.91 -15.18 25.98
CA SER A 96 3.06 -14.70 25.18
C SER A 96 2.65 -14.19 23.80
N ASN A 97 1.55 -14.72 23.25
CA ASN A 97 1.03 -14.37 21.94
C ASN A 97 0.19 -13.07 21.94
N ASP A 98 0.16 -12.35 23.07
CA ASP A 98 -0.67 -11.16 23.31
C ASP A 98 -0.07 -9.90 22.67
N PHE A 99 -0.66 -9.39 21.59
CA PHE A 99 -0.18 -8.17 20.95
C PHE A 99 -0.46 -6.88 21.75
N SER A 100 -1.31 -6.91 22.79
CA SER A 100 -1.64 -5.71 23.58
C SER A 100 -0.42 -5.11 24.30
N ARG A 101 0.65 -5.90 24.43
CA ARG A 101 1.94 -5.47 25.00
C ARG A 101 2.93 -4.96 23.95
N LEU A 102 2.68 -5.25 22.68
CA LEU A 102 3.55 -4.89 21.56
C LEU A 102 3.11 -3.59 20.89
N VAL A 103 1.81 -3.27 20.97
CA VAL A 103 1.21 -2.11 20.33
C VAL A 103 0.97 -1.00 21.34
N ASP A 104 1.26 0.24 20.94
CA ASP A 104 1.01 1.42 21.76
C ASP A 104 -0.51 1.69 21.95
N PRO A 105 -0.90 2.52 22.92
CA PRO A 105 -2.32 2.83 23.15
C PRO A 105 -3.04 3.47 21.95
N SER A 106 -2.31 4.16 21.06
CA SER A 106 -2.89 4.73 19.84
C SER A 106 -3.26 3.64 18.83
N GLY A 107 -2.37 2.70 18.55
CA GLY A 107 -2.65 1.56 17.68
C GLY A 107 -3.76 0.67 18.24
N MET A 108 -3.81 0.48 19.56
CA MET A 108 -4.93 -0.22 20.19
C MET A 108 -6.28 0.50 20.02
N LYS A 109 -6.28 1.84 19.93
CA LYS A 109 -7.49 2.62 19.70
C LYS A 109 -8.05 2.40 18.30
N GLU A 110 -7.19 2.22 17.29
CA GLU A 110 -7.60 1.99 15.90
C GLU A 110 -8.45 0.72 15.72
N ILE A 111 -8.26 -0.28 16.59
CA ILE A 111 -9.00 -1.56 16.53
C ILE A 111 -10.04 -1.73 17.65
N THR A 112 -10.21 -0.74 18.53
CA THR A 112 -11.07 -0.89 19.73
C THR A 112 -12.54 -1.14 19.38
N ASP A 113 -13.02 -0.48 18.31
CA ASP A 113 -14.41 -0.60 17.83
C ASP A 113 -14.52 -1.53 16.61
N TYR A 114 -13.46 -2.29 16.30
CA TYR A 114 -13.46 -3.19 15.15
C TYR A 114 -14.35 -4.42 15.45
N PRO A 115 -15.31 -4.77 14.58
CA PRO A 115 -16.37 -5.73 14.92
C PRO A 115 -15.90 -7.19 14.94
N ASP A 116 -14.83 -7.51 14.21
CA ASP A 116 -14.34 -8.87 14.01
C ASP A 116 -13.03 -9.14 14.77
N PRO A 117 -12.67 -10.42 15.02
CA PRO A 117 -11.38 -10.75 15.64
C PRO A 117 -10.21 -10.28 14.78
N VAL A 118 -9.27 -9.59 15.43
CA VAL A 118 -8.08 -8.99 14.78
C VAL A 118 -6.82 -9.70 15.26
N ALA A 119 -5.86 -9.88 14.35
CA ALA A 119 -4.51 -10.31 14.64
C ALA A 119 -3.50 -9.21 14.27
N PHE A 120 -2.35 -9.20 14.93
CA PHE A 120 -1.25 -8.30 14.63
C PHE A 120 -0.15 -9.06 13.87
N VAL A 121 0.07 -8.69 12.61
CA VAL A 121 1.12 -9.25 11.74
C VAL A 121 2.35 -8.37 11.86
N LYS A 122 3.46 -8.93 12.32
CA LYS A 122 4.79 -8.31 12.39
C LYS A 122 5.68 -8.86 11.27
N ALA A 123 6.31 -8.00 10.50
CA ALA A 123 7.30 -8.37 9.48
C ALA A 123 8.67 -7.78 9.81
N ASP A 124 9.71 -8.59 9.66
CA ASP A 124 11.09 -8.15 9.73
C ASP A 124 11.64 -8.02 8.31
N LEU A 125 11.84 -6.77 7.87
CA LEU A 125 12.31 -6.43 6.54
C LEU A 125 13.79 -6.12 6.58
N ARG A 126 14.62 -6.95 5.96
CA ARG A 126 16.04 -6.69 5.79
C ARG A 126 16.25 -5.84 4.55
N ILE A 127 16.65 -4.60 4.75
CA ILE A 127 16.83 -3.60 3.71
C ILE A 127 18.29 -3.20 3.65
N LYS A 128 18.86 -3.26 2.45
CA LYS A 128 20.19 -2.76 2.12
C LYS A 128 20.09 -1.61 1.16
N ASN A 129 20.66 -0.48 1.54
CA ASN A 129 20.76 0.66 0.64
C ASN A 129 21.98 0.46 -0.27
N ILE A 130 21.76 0.27 -1.58
CA ILE A 130 22.86 0.16 -2.54
C ILE A 130 23.39 1.55 -2.86
N ASP A 131 22.51 2.43 -3.35
CA ASP A 131 22.82 3.80 -3.74
C ASP A 131 21.61 4.75 -3.68
N ALA A 132 20.54 4.35 -2.99
CA ALA A 132 19.32 5.11 -2.85
C ALA A 132 19.51 6.36 -1.98
N VAL A 133 18.89 7.46 -2.41
CA VAL A 133 18.79 8.73 -1.72
C VAL A 133 17.30 9.08 -1.60
N PRO A 134 16.77 9.34 -0.40
CA PRO A 134 15.38 9.73 -0.25
C PRO A 134 15.10 11.07 -0.95
N ARG A 135 13.89 11.23 -1.50
CA ARG A 135 13.42 12.51 -2.08
C ARG A 135 13.15 13.55 -0.99
N SER A 136 12.95 13.10 0.24
CA SER A 136 12.90 13.92 1.46
C SER A 136 14.18 13.74 2.28
N ASP A 137 14.23 14.27 3.50
CA ASP A 137 15.40 14.10 4.38
C ASP A 137 15.56 12.67 4.93
N PHE A 138 14.59 11.78 4.69
CA PHE A 138 14.51 10.41 5.21
C PHE A 138 13.71 9.49 4.26
N PHE A 139 13.89 8.18 4.40
CA PHE A 139 13.02 7.20 3.75
C PHE A 139 11.74 7.02 4.55
N ASN A 140 10.63 6.75 3.85
CA ASN A 140 9.33 6.57 4.47
C ASN A 140 8.90 5.11 4.45
N VAL A 141 8.45 4.58 5.58
CA VAL A 141 7.92 3.21 5.66
C VAL A 141 6.53 3.09 5.05
N SER A 142 5.86 4.20 4.74
CA SER A 142 4.54 4.20 4.10
C SER A 142 4.55 3.60 2.69
N VAL A 143 5.73 3.32 2.12
CA VAL A 143 5.84 2.57 0.86
C VAL A 143 5.65 1.07 1.06
N PHE A 144 5.56 0.58 2.31
CA PHE A 144 5.35 -0.83 2.62
C PHE A 144 3.93 -0.99 3.16
N VAL A 145 3.06 -1.57 2.35
CA VAL A 145 1.62 -1.65 2.64
C VAL A 145 1.18 -3.11 2.67
N LEU A 146 0.57 -3.55 3.76
CA LEU A 146 -0.10 -4.84 3.78
C LEU A 146 -1.52 -4.65 3.25
N SER A 147 -1.84 -5.30 2.13
CA SER A 147 -3.12 -5.11 1.42
C SER A 147 -4.34 -5.46 2.29
N GLU A 148 -4.18 -6.38 3.23
CA GLU A 148 -5.23 -6.86 4.14
C GLU A 148 -5.31 -6.07 5.45
N SER A 149 -4.55 -4.97 5.58
CA SER A 149 -4.54 -4.15 6.79
C SER A 149 -5.90 -3.49 7.06
N VAL A 150 -6.43 -3.66 8.27
CA VAL A 150 -7.74 -3.09 8.68
C VAL A 150 -7.62 -1.66 9.25
N THR A 151 -6.40 -1.25 9.62
CA THR A 151 -6.10 0.10 10.12
C THR A 151 -5.49 1.01 9.04
N GLY A 152 -5.44 0.54 7.79
CA GLY A 152 -4.91 1.27 6.63
C GLY A 152 -3.42 1.06 6.38
N ASP A 153 -2.87 1.92 5.52
CA ASP A 153 -1.61 1.69 4.80
C ASP A 153 -0.33 1.90 5.62
N ILE A 154 -0.43 2.47 6.83
CA ILE A 154 0.74 2.86 7.60
C ILE A 154 1.09 1.74 8.60
N PRO A 155 2.26 1.09 8.47
CA PRO A 155 2.70 0.13 9.47
C PRO A 155 2.99 0.81 10.80
N LEU A 156 2.68 0.09 11.89
CA LEU A 156 3.18 0.38 13.21
C LEU A 156 4.66 -0.02 13.26
N VAL A 157 5.53 0.96 13.52
CA VAL A 157 6.99 0.74 13.61
C VAL A 157 7.43 1.05 15.03
N ASN A 158 8.35 0.23 15.54
CA ASN A 158 9.05 0.55 16.77
C ASN A 158 10.03 1.72 16.50
N PRO A 159 9.83 2.91 17.08
CA PRO A 159 10.62 4.11 16.78
C PRO A 159 12.13 3.96 17.08
N ASN A 160 12.51 2.92 17.83
CA ASN A 160 13.90 2.68 18.24
C ASN A 160 14.75 1.93 17.19
N GLU A 161 14.15 1.42 16.12
CA GLU A 161 14.85 0.54 15.17
C GLU A 161 15.35 1.29 13.92
N ALA A 162 14.95 2.55 13.76
CA ALA A 162 15.28 3.38 12.62
C ALA A 162 16.11 4.62 13.01
N THR A 163 17.30 4.38 13.60
CA THR A 163 18.49 5.29 13.58
C THR A 163 18.26 6.80 13.77
N LEU A 164 17.26 7.21 14.52
CA LEU A 164 17.10 8.60 14.96
C LEU A 164 17.79 8.76 16.30
N GLU A 165 18.68 9.73 16.43
CA GLU A 165 19.33 10.01 17.72
C GLU A 165 18.32 10.48 18.80
N ASN A 166 17.08 10.85 18.43
CA ASN A 166 15.96 11.15 19.33
C ASN A 166 14.60 11.05 18.59
N PRO A 167 14.06 9.85 18.37
CA PRO A 167 12.81 9.70 17.62
C PRO A 167 11.63 10.29 18.38
N THR A 168 10.75 11.01 17.68
CA THR A 168 9.44 11.42 18.20
C THR A 168 8.33 10.57 17.59
N GLU A 169 7.10 10.64 18.12
CA GLU A 169 5.92 9.99 17.51
C GLU A 169 5.72 10.38 16.03
N LYS A 170 6.15 11.60 15.65
CA LYS A 170 6.10 12.08 14.26
C LYS A 170 7.16 11.46 13.34
N ASP A 171 8.02 10.62 13.88
CA ASP A 171 9.11 9.97 13.14
C ASP A 171 8.93 8.45 13.08
N ALA A 172 7.84 7.91 13.63
CA ALA A 172 7.53 6.48 13.59
C ALA A 172 7.46 5.92 12.16
N TYR A 173 7.21 6.76 11.14
CA TYR A 173 7.16 6.34 9.74
C TYR A 173 8.46 6.57 8.97
N LYS A 174 9.56 6.92 9.64
CA LYS A 174 10.80 7.34 8.98
C LYS A 174 11.94 6.42 9.31
N TYR A 175 12.82 6.20 8.34
CA TYR A 175 14.10 5.53 8.60
C TYR A 175 15.26 6.15 7.84
N TYR A 176 16.46 5.95 8.39
CA TYR A 176 17.71 6.39 7.80
C TYR A 176 18.55 5.16 7.49
N LEU A 177 19.08 5.13 6.28
CA LEU A 177 19.95 4.05 5.85
C LEU A 177 20.94 4.66 4.86
N ASN A 178 22.21 4.79 5.23
CA ASN A 178 23.20 5.38 4.34
C ASN A 178 23.51 4.42 3.18
N ALA A 179 24.00 4.94 2.06
CA ALA A 179 24.44 4.10 0.95
C ALA A 179 25.52 3.11 1.41
N GLY A 180 25.32 1.83 1.09
CA GLY A 180 26.14 0.69 1.51
C GLY A 180 25.74 0.06 2.85
N GLU A 181 24.85 0.66 3.62
CA GLU A 181 24.36 0.11 4.90
C GLU A 181 23.23 -0.91 4.69
N GLU A 182 23.12 -1.83 5.64
CA GLU A 182 22.04 -2.81 5.74
C GLU A 182 21.47 -2.74 7.16
N ALA A 183 20.14 -2.79 7.25
CA ALA A 183 19.40 -2.80 8.51
C ALA A 183 18.19 -3.72 8.41
N VAL A 184 17.72 -4.19 9.56
CA VAL A 184 16.42 -4.86 9.67
C VAL A 184 15.44 -3.86 10.26
N ILE A 185 14.33 -3.65 9.56
CA ILE A 185 13.24 -2.78 10.01
C ILE A 185 12.03 -3.65 10.32
N THR A 186 11.56 -3.55 11.55
CA THR A 186 10.31 -4.19 11.99
C THR A 186 9.11 -3.33 11.60
N MET A 187 8.10 -3.94 10.99
CA MET A 187 6.83 -3.32 10.67
C MET A 187 5.67 -4.16 11.18
N GLY A 188 4.52 -3.53 11.43
CA GLY A 188 3.36 -4.19 12.01
C GLY A 188 2.04 -3.69 11.43
N TRP A 189 1.10 -4.60 11.19
CA TRP A 189 -0.24 -4.28 10.70
C TRP A 189 -1.29 -5.10 11.46
N PHE A 190 -2.47 -4.52 11.61
CA PHE A 190 -3.64 -5.27 12.08
C PHE A 190 -4.38 -5.85 10.88
N VAL A 191 -4.75 -7.12 10.96
CA VAL A 191 -5.53 -7.81 9.93
C VAL A 191 -6.71 -8.55 10.56
N ASP A 192 -7.74 -8.79 9.76
CA ASP A 192 -8.78 -9.76 10.14
C ASP A 192 -8.14 -11.13 10.39
N GLU A 193 -8.52 -11.78 11.48
CA GLU A 193 -7.97 -13.11 11.79
C GLU A 193 -8.30 -14.13 10.69
N SER A 194 -9.41 -13.94 9.97
CA SER A 194 -9.79 -14.76 8.82
C SER A 194 -8.88 -14.57 7.59
N ALA A 195 -8.22 -13.42 7.45
CA ALA A 195 -7.30 -13.14 6.35
C ALA A 195 -6.06 -14.04 6.40
N LEU A 196 -5.64 -14.44 7.61
CA LEU A 196 -4.50 -15.34 7.84
C LEU A 196 -4.68 -16.75 7.26
N LEU A 197 -5.90 -17.12 6.85
CA LEU A 197 -6.19 -18.40 6.18
C LEU A 197 -5.82 -18.37 4.70
N ASN A 198 -5.61 -17.18 4.13
CA ASN A 198 -5.24 -16.95 2.74
C ASN A 198 -3.83 -16.38 2.66
N ASP A 199 -3.35 -16.20 1.43
CA ASP A 199 -2.11 -15.47 1.20
C ASP A 199 -2.32 -13.99 1.50
N LEU A 200 -1.38 -13.39 2.23
CA LEU A 200 -1.32 -11.93 2.45
C LEU A 200 -0.36 -11.30 1.44
N HIS A 201 -0.55 -10.00 1.18
CA HIS A 201 0.22 -9.28 0.18
C HIS A 201 0.86 -8.02 0.76
N LEU A 202 2.19 -8.05 0.91
CA LEU A 202 2.98 -6.87 1.24
C LEU A 202 3.37 -6.16 -0.05
N ILE A 203 2.67 -5.08 -0.37
CA ILE A 203 2.89 -4.22 -1.54
C ILE A 203 4.03 -3.26 -1.25
N ILE A 204 4.93 -3.09 -2.22
CA ILE A 204 6.05 -2.14 -2.15
C ILE A 204 5.84 -1.03 -3.17
N GLY A 205 5.62 0.19 -2.67
CA GLY A 205 5.37 1.36 -3.48
C GLY A 205 4.19 2.22 -3.03
N ALA A 206 3.69 3.05 -3.94
CA ALA A 206 2.50 3.87 -3.75
C ALA A 206 1.22 3.01 -3.79
N THR A 207 0.32 3.24 -2.83
CA THR A 207 -0.98 2.58 -2.75
C THR A 207 -1.75 2.67 -4.08
N GLY A 208 -2.37 1.56 -4.48
CA GLY A 208 -3.18 1.46 -5.71
C GLY A 208 -2.36 1.40 -6.99
N SER A 209 -1.03 1.26 -6.88
CA SER A 209 -0.10 1.12 -8.01
C SER A 209 0.74 -0.14 -7.82
N GLU A 210 0.12 -1.30 -7.54
CA GLU A 210 0.82 -2.52 -7.08
C GLU A 210 1.81 -3.08 -8.12
N LYS A 211 3.00 -2.48 -8.22
CA LYS A 211 4.06 -2.93 -9.12
C LYS A 211 4.79 -4.14 -8.54
N TYR A 212 5.07 -4.09 -7.25
CA TYR A 212 5.80 -5.13 -6.53
C TYR A 212 4.98 -5.59 -5.32
N SER A 213 4.91 -6.91 -5.12
CA SER A 213 4.23 -7.53 -3.98
C SER A 213 5.04 -8.71 -3.48
N PHE A 214 5.20 -8.83 -2.16
CA PHE A 214 5.59 -10.08 -1.52
C PHE A 214 4.33 -10.82 -1.10
N LYS A 215 4.21 -12.03 -1.63
CA LYS A 215 3.22 -13.02 -1.22
C LYS A 215 3.70 -13.69 0.06
N ILE A 216 2.90 -13.58 1.11
CA ILE A 216 3.10 -14.23 2.41
C ILE A 216 2.07 -15.33 2.52
N SER A 217 2.50 -16.58 2.36
CA SER A 217 1.61 -17.73 2.51
C SER A 217 1.40 -18.09 3.98
N PRO A 218 0.31 -18.77 4.35
CA PRO A 218 0.09 -19.22 5.73
C PRO A 218 1.23 -20.06 6.32
N ASN A 219 2.01 -20.74 5.47
CA ASN A 219 3.17 -21.53 5.88
C ASN A 219 4.42 -20.69 6.20
N ASP A 220 4.43 -19.41 5.79
CA ASP A 220 5.53 -18.47 6.06
C ASP A 220 5.35 -17.74 7.41
N ILE A 221 4.20 -17.95 8.06
CA ILE A 221 3.81 -17.29 9.31
C ILE A 221 4.29 -18.09 10.51
N GLU A 222 5.05 -17.43 11.39
CA GLU A 222 5.36 -17.93 12.72
C GLU A 222 4.40 -17.40 13.78
N GLU A 223 4.15 -18.19 14.81
CA GLU A 223 3.35 -17.80 15.97
C GLU A 223 4.22 -17.13 17.04
N GLY A 224 3.70 -16.05 17.63
CA GLY A 224 4.36 -15.21 18.64
C GLY A 224 4.32 -15.68 20.09
#